data_AF-A0A0A6VHF1-F1
#
_entry.id   AF-A0A0A6VHF1-F1
#
_cell.length_a   1.000
_cell.length_b   1.000
_cell.length_c   1.000
_cell.angle_alpha   90.00
_cell.angle_beta   90.00
_cell.angle_gamma   90.00
#
_symmetry.space_group_name_H-M   'P 1'
#
loop_
_entity.id
_entity.type
_entity.pdbx_description
1 polymer ?
#
loop_
_entity_poly.entity_id
_entity_poly.type
_entity_poly.pdbx_seq_one_letter_code
_entity_poly.pdbx_strand_id
1 'polypeptide(L)'
;MWYGLSSIAARFISYLLTPLLTYSSFIKTADFGRQSLLYSAIPVLSVIFTYGFETAYFRFSSREEYKKSIYSTSFLSIFVSTILLSLALWQFRTPFEKITGFTDVPLIIQLTIFIIAIDTLSRIPFAKLRQEDRPMKYAFVNITGILCNILLVWFFVNYCPAKYEQNPNSWVGLFFDPDRNPIVYVVLANLIQSILTLLLLSKEIRMVKLQFDTRLWKEMMVYALPLLIVGLGGIVNETFDRLMLKAWLPGTEIYREEQVGIYNACYKLSLLITLFIQAFRMGAEPFFFKQAEAQNPQRTY
;
A
#
# COMPACT_ATOMS: atom_id res chain seq x y z
N MET A 1 -20.11 -7.98 1.11
CA MET A 1 -19.43 -9.30 1.21
C MET A 1 -18.26 -9.42 0.23
N TRP A 2 -18.47 -9.21 -1.08
CA TRP A 2 -17.43 -9.34 -2.12
C TRP A 2 -16.18 -8.44 -1.95
N TYR A 3 -16.35 -7.19 -1.50
CA TYR A 3 -15.21 -6.28 -1.26
C TYR A 3 -14.29 -6.73 -0.12
N GLY A 4 -14.84 -7.26 0.97
CA GLY A 4 -14.01 -7.74 2.07
C GLY A 4 -13.35 -9.07 1.75
N LEU A 5 -14.03 -9.98 1.04
CA LEU A 5 -13.41 -11.23 0.58
C LEU A 5 -12.24 -10.96 -0.38
N SER A 6 -12.41 -10.05 -1.34
CA SER A 6 -11.33 -9.65 -2.25
C SER A 6 -10.19 -8.93 -1.53
N SER A 7 -10.49 -8.09 -0.53
CA SER A 7 -9.47 -7.45 0.32
C SER A 7 -8.67 -8.47 1.14
N ILE A 8 -9.34 -9.46 1.74
CA ILE A 8 -8.69 -10.53 2.50
C ILE A 8 -7.82 -11.39 1.57
N ALA A 9 -8.36 -11.79 0.41
CA ALA A 9 -7.61 -12.56 -0.58
C ALA A 9 -6.37 -11.79 -1.07
N ALA A 10 -6.51 -10.50 -1.39
CA ALA A 10 -5.40 -9.64 -1.78
C ALA A 10 -4.30 -9.57 -0.70
N ARG A 11 -4.69 -9.43 0.58
CA ARG A 11 -3.74 -9.42 1.71
C ARG A 11 -3.07 -10.78 1.91
N PHE A 12 -3.81 -11.87 1.76
CA PHE A 12 -3.26 -13.23 1.86
C PHE A 12 -2.26 -13.53 0.73
N ILE A 13 -2.58 -13.14 -0.50
CA ILE A 13 -1.66 -13.26 -1.65
C ILE A 13 -0.41 -12.41 -1.40
N SER A 14 -0.57 -11.18 -0.90
CA SER A 14 0.57 -10.31 -0.53
C SER A 14 1.42 -10.91 0.59
N TYR A 15 0.81 -11.65 1.53
CA TYR A 15 1.54 -12.37 2.55
C TYR A 15 2.47 -13.45 1.96
N LEU A 16 2.07 -14.13 0.88
CA LEU A 16 2.92 -15.12 0.17
C LEU A 16 4.20 -14.52 -0.44
N LEU A 17 4.29 -13.20 -0.57
CA LEU A 17 5.54 -12.52 -0.90
C LEU A 17 6.59 -12.66 0.21
N THR A 18 6.16 -12.82 1.47
CA THR A 18 7.04 -12.82 2.64
C THR A 18 7.93 -14.05 2.71
N PRO A 19 7.42 -15.29 2.57
CA PRO A 19 8.29 -16.46 2.43
C PRO A 19 9.26 -16.32 1.26
N LEU A 20 8.82 -15.77 0.13
CA LEU A 20 9.67 -15.59 -1.05
C LEU A 20 10.87 -14.69 -0.76
N LEU A 21 10.67 -13.63 0.02
CA LEU A 21 11.74 -12.70 0.43
C LEU A 21 12.60 -13.27 1.57
N THR A 22 12.03 -14.04 2.48
CA THR A 22 12.73 -14.54 3.68
C THR A 22 13.53 -15.81 3.42
N TYR A 23 13.07 -16.68 2.51
CA TYR A 23 13.75 -17.92 2.13
C TYR A 23 14.67 -17.78 0.91
N SER A 24 14.73 -16.59 0.29
CA SER A 24 15.67 -16.36 -0.80
C SER A 24 17.10 -16.31 -0.25
N SER A 25 17.98 -17.14 -0.79
CA SER A 25 19.43 -17.13 -0.48
C SER A 25 20.12 -15.82 -0.86
N PHE A 26 19.47 -14.98 -1.67
CA PHE A 26 20.02 -13.75 -2.22
C PHE A 26 19.66 -12.50 -1.41
N ILE A 27 18.78 -12.61 -0.39
CA ILE A 27 18.40 -11.50 0.48
C ILE A 27 18.92 -11.75 1.89
N LYS A 28 19.74 -10.82 2.40
CA LYS A 28 20.21 -10.90 3.78
C LYS A 28 19.11 -10.48 4.75
N THR A 29 19.16 -10.98 5.98
CA THR A 29 18.19 -10.60 7.02
C THR A 29 18.21 -9.09 7.30
N ALA A 30 19.39 -8.46 7.24
CA ALA A 30 19.53 -7.00 7.32
C ALA A 30 18.79 -6.28 6.18
N ASP A 31 18.90 -6.75 4.94
CA ASP A 31 18.19 -6.17 3.79
C ASP A 31 16.66 -6.26 3.98
N PHE A 32 16.17 -7.39 4.47
CA PHE A 32 14.75 -7.54 4.81
C PHE A 32 14.31 -6.59 5.94
N GLY A 33 15.19 -6.33 6.92
CA GLY A 33 14.98 -5.33 7.96
C GLY A 33 14.90 -3.90 7.42
N ARG A 34 15.83 -3.52 6.55
CA ARG A 34 15.84 -2.23 5.84
C ARG A 34 14.57 -2.04 5.02
N GLN A 35 14.16 -3.07 4.27
CA GLN A 35 12.88 -3.07 3.56
C GLN A 35 11.71 -2.85 4.53
N SER A 36 11.71 -3.52 5.67
CA SER A 36 10.64 -3.39 6.67
C SER A 36 10.52 -1.97 7.22
N LEU A 37 11.64 -1.26 7.39
CA LEU A 37 11.66 0.16 7.79
C LEU A 37 11.04 1.06 6.73
N LEU A 38 11.39 0.87 5.45
CA LEU A 38 10.77 1.61 4.35
C LEU A 38 9.25 1.40 4.30
N TYR A 39 8.81 0.15 4.41
CA TYR A 39 7.41 -0.22 4.33
C TYR A 39 6.63 0.13 5.60
N SER A 40 7.29 0.48 6.70
CA SER A 40 6.67 1.07 7.88
C SER A 40 6.35 2.56 7.71
N ALA A 41 7.14 3.27 6.89
CA ALA A 41 6.97 4.69 6.61
C ALA A 41 5.96 4.96 5.48
N ILE A 42 5.89 4.08 4.47
CA ILE A 42 4.96 4.22 3.33
C ILE A 42 3.50 4.41 3.78
N PRO A 43 2.93 3.65 4.72
CA PRO A 43 1.55 3.83 5.16
C PRO A 43 1.31 5.18 5.84
N VAL A 44 2.26 5.66 6.66
CA VAL A 44 2.18 6.98 7.30
C VAL A 44 2.12 8.08 6.23
N LEU A 45 3.02 8.01 5.24
CA LEU A 45 3.01 8.94 4.11
C LEU A 45 1.75 8.83 3.27
N SER A 46 1.25 7.62 3.04
CA SER A 46 0.00 7.38 2.29
C SER A 46 -1.19 8.04 2.97
N VAL A 47 -1.26 8.03 4.30
CA VAL A 47 -2.30 8.73 5.08
C VAL A 47 -2.20 10.24 4.89
N ILE A 48 -0.98 10.81 4.90
CA ILE A 48 -0.76 12.24 4.63
C ILE A 48 -1.17 12.61 3.19
N PHE A 49 -0.77 11.80 2.21
CA PHE A 49 -1.07 12.02 0.79
C PHE A 49 -2.56 11.95 0.47
N THR A 50 -3.29 11.07 1.16
CA THR A 50 -4.73 10.89 0.96
C THR A 50 -5.56 11.80 1.86
N TYR A 51 -5.00 12.27 2.98
CA TYR A 51 -5.58 13.20 3.97
C TYR A 51 -7.05 12.96 4.34
N GLY A 52 -7.49 11.70 4.37
CA GLY A 52 -8.86 11.30 4.68
C GLY A 52 -9.89 11.61 3.58
N PHE A 53 -9.44 12.05 2.41
CA PHE A 53 -10.30 12.55 1.33
C PHE A 53 -11.17 11.47 0.68
N GLU A 54 -10.73 10.21 0.72
CA GLU A 54 -11.52 9.06 0.28
C GLU A 54 -12.81 8.90 1.10
N THR A 55 -12.74 9.06 2.42
CA THR A 55 -13.94 9.00 3.28
C THR A 55 -14.85 10.20 3.06
N ALA A 56 -14.27 11.38 2.83
CA ALA A 56 -15.03 12.56 2.44
C ALA A 56 -15.75 12.32 1.10
N TYR A 57 -15.08 11.73 0.11
CA TYR A 57 -15.69 11.37 -1.16
C TYR A 57 -16.96 10.54 -0.96
N PHE A 58 -16.90 9.45 -0.18
CA PHE A 58 -18.11 8.64 0.07
C PHE A 58 -19.23 9.42 0.73
N ARG A 59 -18.92 10.21 1.78
CA ARG A 59 -19.93 11.00 2.51
C ARG A 59 -20.66 12.00 1.63
N PHE A 60 -19.93 12.71 0.76
CA PHE A 60 -20.52 13.74 -0.09
C PHE A 60 -21.09 13.17 -1.40
N SER A 61 -20.68 11.96 -1.81
CA SER A 61 -21.12 11.33 -3.06
C SER A 61 -22.59 10.92 -3.08
N SER A 62 -23.21 10.79 -1.90
CA SER A 62 -24.64 10.52 -1.74
C SER A 62 -25.52 11.77 -1.89
N ARG A 63 -24.95 12.98 -1.88
CA ARG A 63 -25.70 14.24 -2.05
C ARG A 63 -25.94 14.53 -3.52
N GLU A 64 -27.20 14.70 -3.90
CA GLU A 64 -27.57 14.94 -5.32
C GLU A 64 -26.96 16.22 -5.89
N GLU A 65 -26.85 17.28 -5.09
CA GLU A 65 -26.27 18.58 -5.46
C GLU A 65 -24.86 18.44 -6.06
N TYR A 66 -24.05 17.52 -5.53
CA TYR A 66 -22.64 17.38 -5.86
C TYR A 66 -22.32 16.20 -6.77
N LYS A 67 -23.33 15.41 -7.17
CA LYS A 67 -23.14 14.14 -7.90
C LYS A 67 -22.36 14.28 -9.21
N LYS A 68 -22.48 15.44 -9.88
CA LYS A 68 -21.79 15.72 -11.16
C LYS A 68 -20.35 16.21 -10.99
N SER A 69 -20.06 16.97 -9.92
CA SER A 69 -18.76 17.62 -9.71
C SER A 69 -17.84 16.85 -8.76
N ILE A 70 -18.39 16.03 -7.85
CA ILE A 70 -17.61 15.40 -6.77
C ILE A 70 -16.43 14.57 -7.26
N TYR A 71 -16.62 13.76 -8.30
CA TYR A 71 -15.55 12.91 -8.82
C TYR A 71 -14.40 13.75 -9.39
N SER A 72 -14.73 14.76 -10.19
CA SER A 72 -13.76 15.66 -10.80
C SER A 72 -13.03 16.51 -9.77
N THR A 73 -13.77 17.16 -8.87
CA THR A 73 -13.21 17.95 -7.76
C THR A 73 -12.30 17.09 -6.90
N SER A 74 -12.70 15.87 -6.59
CA SER A 74 -11.91 14.99 -5.73
C SER A 74 -10.63 14.49 -6.38
N PHE A 75 -10.73 14.06 -7.63
CA PHE A 75 -9.56 13.60 -8.37
C PHE A 75 -8.58 14.75 -8.60
N LEU A 76 -9.05 15.93 -9.00
CA LEU A 76 -8.19 17.10 -9.22
C LEU A 76 -7.52 17.58 -7.94
N SER A 77 -8.24 17.59 -6.81
CA SER A 77 -7.65 17.92 -5.51
C SER A 77 -6.51 16.96 -5.16
N ILE A 78 -6.76 15.66 -5.25
CA ILE A 78 -5.75 14.63 -4.96
C ILE A 78 -4.59 14.69 -5.95
N PHE A 79 -4.86 14.96 -7.22
CA PHE A 79 -3.82 15.09 -8.24
C PHE A 79 -2.86 16.24 -7.95
N VAL A 80 -3.41 17.44 -7.68
CA VAL A 80 -2.61 18.63 -7.35
C VAL A 80 -1.86 18.44 -6.04
N SER A 81 -2.53 17.94 -4.99
CA SER A 81 -1.87 17.69 -3.70
C SER A 81 -0.77 16.64 -3.81
N THR A 82 -0.98 15.59 -4.60
CA THR A 82 0.03 14.53 -4.83
C THR A 82 1.27 15.11 -5.49
N ILE A 83 1.13 15.98 -6.50
CA ILE A 83 2.28 16.64 -7.13
C ILE A 83 3.03 17.51 -6.12
N LEU A 84 2.32 18.35 -5.37
CA LEU A 84 2.93 19.25 -4.38
C LEU A 84 3.63 18.47 -3.26
N LEU A 85 2.98 17.45 -2.71
CA LEU A 85 3.56 16.61 -1.65
C LEU A 85 4.73 15.78 -2.16
N SER A 86 4.66 15.25 -3.39
CA SER A 86 5.79 14.53 -4.00
C SER A 86 7.00 15.45 -4.21
N LEU A 87 6.77 16.68 -4.66
CA LEU A 87 7.83 17.68 -4.86
C LEU A 87 8.44 18.10 -3.52
N ALA A 88 7.62 18.27 -2.48
CA ALA A 88 8.11 18.51 -1.12
C ALA A 88 8.95 17.32 -0.61
N LEU A 89 8.46 16.09 -0.76
CA LEU A 89 9.18 14.88 -0.34
C LEU A 89 10.49 14.68 -1.11
N TRP A 90 10.52 15.07 -2.40
CA TRP A 90 11.72 15.06 -3.22
C TRP A 90 12.78 16.06 -2.75
N GLN A 91 12.36 17.25 -2.31
CA GLN A 91 13.24 18.27 -1.74
C GLN A 91 13.78 17.84 -0.37
N PHE A 92 12.94 17.19 0.45
CA PHE A 92 13.29 16.69 1.79
C PHE A 92 13.70 15.19 1.79
N ARG A 93 14.23 14.68 0.67
CA ARG A 93 14.60 13.26 0.56
C ARG A 93 15.73 12.86 1.52
N THR A 94 16.69 13.74 1.79
CA THR A 94 17.85 13.43 2.62
C THR A 94 17.51 13.08 4.08
N PRO A 95 16.64 13.84 4.79
CA PRO A 95 16.10 13.40 6.07
C PRO A 95 15.39 12.04 6.00
N PHE A 96 14.63 11.79 4.93
CA PHE A 96 13.89 10.55 4.75
C PHE A 96 14.82 9.34 4.53
N GLU A 97 15.89 9.51 3.76
CA GLU A 97 16.98 8.54 3.59
C GLU A 97 17.61 8.16 4.93
N LYS A 98 17.86 9.14 5.81
CA LYS A 98 18.43 8.90 7.15
C LYS A 98 17.50 8.14 8.09
N ILE A 99 16.21 8.51 8.12
CA ILE A 99 15.22 7.86 8.99
C ILE A 99 15.03 6.40 8.57
N THR A 100 14.94 6.14 7.27
CA THR A 100 14.71 4.80 6.72
C THR A 100 15.97 3.94 6.65
N GLY A 101 17.17 4.54 6.63
CA GLY A 101 18.45 3.82 6.51
C GLY A 101 18.81 3.47 5.08
N PHE A 102 18.54 4.36 4.12
CA PHE A 102 18.87 4.18 2.71
C PHE A 102 19.77 5.29 2.16
N THR A 103 20.64 5.84 3.01
CA THR A 103 21.61 6.88 2.63
C THR A 103 22.64 6.41 1.59
N ASP A 104 22.92 5.12 1.57
CA ASP A 104 23.78 4.40 0.63
C ASP A 104 23.11 4.10 -0.72
N VAL A 105 21.77 4.04 -0.78
CA VAL A 105 21.03 3.76 -2.03
C VAL A 105 19.86 4.74 -2.22
N PRO A 106 20.13 6.00 -2.63
CA PRO A 106 19.09 7.04 -2.79
C PRO A 106 17.99 6.67 -3.79
N LEU A 107 18.30 5.79 -4.76
CA LEU A 107 17.35 5.31 -5.76
C LEU A 107 16.10 4.67 -5.12
N ILE A 108 16.24 3.96 -4.00
CA ILE A 108 15.12 3.31 -3.30
C ILE A 108 14.10 4.36 -2.84
N ILE A 109 14.57 5.48 -2.30
CA ILE A 109 13.71 6.58 -1.86
C ILE A 109 13.01 7.25 -3.05
N GLN A 110 13.74 7.48 -4.14
CA GLN A 110 13.17 8.08 -5.35
C GLN A 110 12.03 7.21 -5.90
N LEU A 111 12.26 5.90 -6.04
CA LEU A 111 11.22 4.95 -6.46
C LEU A 111 10.04 4.93 -5.49
N THR A 112 10.29 5.01 -4.19
CA THR A 112 9.24 5.04 -3.15
C THR A 112 8.35 6.28 -3.26
N ILE A 113 8.93 7.46 -3.54
CA ILE A 113 8.15 8.68 -3.79
C ILE A 113 7.19 8.47 -4.97
N PHE A 114 7.66 7.88 -6.07
CA PHE A 114 6.81 7.57 -7.22
C PHE A 114 5.73 6.54 -6.91
N ILE A 115 6.03 5.50 -6.12
CA ILE A 115 5.04 4.51 -5.66
C ILE A 115 3.91 5.22 -4.91
N ILE A 116 4.26 6.01 -3.89
CA ILE A 116 3.27 6.72 -3.07
C ILE A 116 2.43 7.66 -3.94
N ALA A 117 3.05 8.37 -4.87
CA ALA A 117 2.34 9.27 -5.77
C ALA A 117 1.31 8.52 -6.63
N ILE A 118 1.74 7.44 -7.30
CA ILE A 118 0.89 6.66 -8.21
C ILE A 118 -0.23 5.93 -7.45
N ASP A 119 0.09 5.36 -6.29
CA ASP A 119 -0.91 4.70 -5.43
C ASP A 119 -1.96 5.69 -4.95
N THR A 120 -1.55 6.92 -4.58
CA THR A 120 -2.46 7.99 -4.16
C THR A 120 -3.41 8.38 -5.29
N LEU A 121 -2.91 8.51 -6.52
CA LEU A 121 -3.76 8.80 -7.70
C LEU A 121 -4.78 7.69 -7.97
N SER A 122 -4.48 6.45 -7.61
CA SER A 122 -5.39 5.31 -7.77
C SER A 122 -6.51 5.29 -6.71
N ARG A 123 -6.37 6.00 -5.59
CA ARG A 123 -7.35 6.00 -4.47
C ARG A 123 -8.75 6.45 -4.89
N ILE A 124 -8.87 7.60 -5.55
CA ILE A 124 -10.18 8.15 -5.94
C ILE A 124 -10.87 7.29 -7.02
N PRO A 125 -10.19 6.80 -8.07
CA PRO A 125 -10.76 5.81 -8.98
C PRO A 125 -11.26 4.54 -8.27
N PHE A 126 -10.51 4.00 -7.30
CA PHE A 126 -10.97 2.88 -6.49
C PHE A 126 -12.19 3.23 -5.63
N ALA A 127 -12.22 4.42 -5.03
CA ALA A 127 -13.37 4.91 -4.27
C ALA A 127 -14.63 4.99 -5.16
N LYS A 128 -14.48 5.46 -6.40
CA LYS A 128 -15.56 5.47 -7.40
C LYS A 128 -16.04 4.08 -7.76
N LEU A 129 -15.16 3.12 -8.03
CA LEU A 129 -15.57 1.73 -8.32
C LEU A 129 -16.37 1.13 -7.17
N ARG A 130 -15.98 1.46 -5.93
CA ARG A 130 -16.72 1.04 -4.73
C ARG A 130 -18.08 1.72 -4.61
N GLN A 131 -18.15 3.03 -4.87
CA GLN A 131 -19.41 3.78 -4.85
C GLN A 131 -20.39 3.31 -5.95
N GLU A 132 -19.89 2.91 -7.12
CA GLU A 132 -20.69 2.39 -8.23
C GLU A 132 -21.03 0.88 -8.08
N ASP A 133 -20.71 0.27 -6.94
CA ASP A 133 -20.92 -1.16 -6.69
C ASP A 133 -20.35 -2.06 -7.79
N ARG A 134 -19.09 -1.81 -8.21
CA ARG A 134 -18.35 -2.62 -9.18
C ARG A 134 -17.25 -3.47 -8.53
N PRO A 135 -17.60 -4.47 -7.67
CA PRO A 135 -16.64 -5.26 -6.92
C PRO A 135 -15.76 -6.14 -7.80
N MET A 136 -16.27 -6.64 -8.93
CA MET A 136 -15.51 -7.50 -9.83
C MET A 136 -14.32 -6.75 -10.45
N LYS A 137 -14.53 -5.51 -10.92
CA LYS A 137 -13.45 -4.70 -11.46
C LYS A 137 -12.46 -4.28 -10.36
N TYR A 138 -12.96 -3.91 -9.18
CA TYR A 138 -12.12 -3.61 -8.02
C TYR A 138 -11.19 -4.79 -7.66
N ALA A 139 -11.74 -6.00 -7.59
CA ALA A 139 -10.99 -7.21 -7.27
C ALA A 139 -9.99 -7.55 -8.39
N PHE A 140 -10.40 -7.48 -9.65
CA PHE A 140 -9.54 -7.73 -10.80
C PHE A 140 -8.30 -6.83 -10.79
N VAL A 141 -8.49 -5.51 -10.64
CA VAL A 141 -7.37 -4.54 -10.63
C VAL A 141 -6.39 -4.83 -9.48
N ASN A 142 -6.89 -5.08 -8.27
CA ASN A 142 -6.04 -5.36 -7.11
C ASN A 142 -5.30 -6.70 -7.25
N ILE A 143 -6.01 -7.78 -7.61
CA ILE A 143 -5.42 -9.11 -7.73
C ILE A 143 -4.39 -9.15 -8.86
N THR A 144 -4.71 -8.59 -10.03
CA THR A 144 -3.76 -8.51 -11.15
C THR A 144 -2.50 -7.72 -10.78
N GLY A 145 -2.65 -6.60 -10.06
CA GLY A 145 -1.51 -5.83 -9.55
C GLY A 145 -0.62 -6.66 -8.63
N ILE A 146 -1.21 -7.35 -7.64
CA ILE A 146 -0.47 -8.16 -6.67
C ILE A 146 0.19 -9.38 -7.33
N LEU A 147 -0.49 -10.05 -8.26
CA LEU A 147 0.11 -11.17 -9.00
C LEU A 147 1.28 -10.70 -9.86
N CYS A 148 1.15 -9.56 -10.54
CA CYS A 148 2.24 -8.96 -11.28
C CYS A 148 3.43 -8.64 -10.36
N ASN A 149 3.16 -8.09 -9.18
CA ASN A 149 4.20 -7.83 -8.18
C ASN A 149 4.93 -9.10 -7.76
N ILE A 150 4.21 -10.16 -7.38
CA ILE A 150 4.81 -11.43 -6.97
C ILE A 150 5.67 -12.02 -8.08
N LEU A 151 5.16 -12.02 -9.31
CA LEU A 151 5.89 -12.53 -10.48
C LEU A 151 7.18 -11.72 -10.73
N LEU A 152 7.11 -10.40 -10.64
CA LEU A 152 8.27 -9.52 -10.83
C LEU A 152 9.29 -9.66 -9.70
N VAL A 153 8.84 -9.71 -8.44
CA VAL A 153 9.74 -9.93 -7.29
C VAL A 153 10.41 -11.29 -7.44
N TRP A 154 9.67 -12.35 -7.76
CA TRP A 154 10.27 -13.67 -8.02
C TRP A 154 11.29 -13.62 -9.16
N PHE A 155 10.94 -12.95 -10.26
CA PHE A 155 11.80 -12.79 -11.43
C PHE A 155 13.10 -12.07 -11.09
N PHE A 156 13.05 -10.95 -10.37
CA PHE A 156 14.24 -10.19 -10.02
C PHE A 156 15.07 -10.81 -8.90
N VAL A 157 14.45 -11.42 -7.89
CA VAL A 157 15.14 -11.89 -6.68
C VAL A 157 15.68 -13.31 -6.84
N ASN A 158 15.02 -14.18 -7.61
CA ASN A 158 15.45 -15.58 -7.75
C ASN A 158 15.91 -15.93 -9.17
N TYR A 159 15.16 -15.51 -10.21
CA TYR A 159 15.48 -15.88 -11.59
C TYR A 159 16.69 -15.12 -12.14
N CYS A 160 16.76 -13.80 -11.93
CA CYS A 160 17.85 -12.97 -12.45
C CYS A 160 19.23 -13.34 -11.88
N PRO A 161 19.42 -13.49 -10.55
CA PRO A 161 20.72 -13.86 -9.99
C PRO A 161 21.16 -15.26 -10.47
N ALA A 162 20.26 -16.25 -10.42
CA ALA A 162 20.57 -17.61 -10.86
C ALA A 162 20.97 -17.69 -12.34
N LYS A 163 20.37 -16.83 -13.20
CA LYS A 163 20.72 -16.80 -14.62
C LYS A 163 22.00 -16.02 -14.90
N TYR A 164 22.28 -14.98 -14.12
CA TYR A 164 23.52 -14.23 -14.18
C TYR A 164 24.72 -15.08 -13.76
N GLU A 165 24.59 -15.88 -12.68
CA GLU A 165 25.61 -16.84 -12.24
C GLU A 165 25.96 -17.87 -13.34
N GLN A 166 24.97 -18.30 -14.13
CA GLN A 166 25.18 -19.24 -15.23
C GLN A 166 25.79 -18.59 -16.48
N ASN A 167 25.46 -17.32 -16.77
CA ASN A 167 25.93 -16.61 -17.95
C ASN A 167 25.95 -15.08 -17.70
N PRO A 168 27.11 -14.50 -17.39
CA PRO A 168 27.25 -13.06 -17.14
C PRO A 168 26.90 -12.16 -18.34
N ASN A 169 27.05 -12.67 -19.57
CA ASN A 169 26.67 -11.99 -20.82
C ASN A 169 25.21 -12.21 -21.24
N SER A 170 24.36 -12.75 -20.36
CA SER A 170 22.95 -12.91 -20.66
C SER A 170 22.25 -11.54 -20.77
N TRP A 171 21.15 -11.49 -21.53
CA TRP A 171 20.21 -10.36 -21.61
C TRP A 171 19.77 -9.82 -20.23
N VAL A 172 19.83 -10.67 -19.20
CA VAL A 172 19.60 -10.32 -17.79
C VAL A 172 20.57 -9.23 -17.28
N GLY A 173 21.83 -9.22 -17.72
CA GLY A 173 22.83 -8.22 -17.33
C GLY A 173 22.55 -6.80 -17.85
N LEU A 174 21.58 -6.61 -18.75
CA LEU A 174 21.16 -5.27 -19.22
C LEU A 174 20.31 -4.52 -18.19
N PHE A 175 19.64 -5.24 -17.29
CA PHE A 175 18.71 -4.66 -16.32
C PHE A 175 18.95 -5.14 -14.88
N PHE A 176 19.67 -6.24 -14.68
CA PHE A 176 20.07 -6.75 -13.39
C PHE A 176 21.56 -6.53 -13.15
N ASP A 177 21.86 -5.91 -12.02
CA ASP A 177 23.20 -5.58 -11.54
C ASP A 177 23.38 -6.32 -10.20
N PRO A 178 24.26 -7.33 -10.14
CA PRO A 178 24.46 -8.15 -8.94
C PRO A 178 25.06 -7.35 -7.77
N ASP A 179 25.74 -6.23 -8.03
CA ASP A 179 26.34 -5.40 -6.99
C ASP A 179 25.33 -4.43 -6.35
N ARG A 180 24.13 -4.29 -6.94
CA ARG A 180 23.05 -3.48 -6.37
C ARG A 180 22.32 -4.22 -5.25
N ASN A 181 21.88 -3.45 -4.25
CA ASN A 181 21.05 -3.98 -3.19
C ASN A 181 19.76 -4.61 -3.77
N PRO A 182 19.43 -5.87 -3.43
CA PRO A 182 18.27 -6.58 -3.96
C PRO A 182 16.93 -5.88 -3.68
N ILE A 183 16.86 -5.05 -2.64
CA ILE A 183 15.66 -4.26 -2.29
C ILE A 183 15.29 -3.29 -3.42
N VAL A 184 16.26 -2.78 -4.20
CA VAL A 184 15.99 -1.90 -5.34
C VAL A 184 15.02 -2.57 -6.31
N TYR A 185 15.22 -3.85 -6.59
CA TYR A 185 14.37 -4.60 -7.50
C TYR A 185 13.00 -4.92 -6.91
N VAL A 186 12.92 -5.15 -5.60
CA VAL A 186 11.63 -5.34 -4.90
C VAL A 186 10.80 -4.06 -4.96
N VAL A 187 11.43 -2.90 -4.73
CA VAL A 187 10.77 -1.59 -4.83
C VAL A 187 10.42 -1.27 -6.29
N LEU A 188 11.26 -1.64 -7.26
CA LEU A 188 10.95 -1.51 -8.67
C LEU A 188 9.73 -2.35 -9.08
N ALA A 189 9.62 -3.59 -8.60
CA ALA A 189 8.45 -4.44 -8.81
C ALA A 189 7.18 -3.83 -8.21
N ASN A 190 7.27 -3.18 -7.05
CA ASN A 190 6.17 -2.41 -6.48
C ASN A 190 5.78 -1.22 -7.35
N LEU A 191 6.75 -0.47 -7.89
CA LEU A 191 6.47 0.65 -8.78
C LEU A 191 5.75 0.18 -10.06
N ILE A 192 6.20 -0.92 -10.66
CA ILE A 192 5.55 -1.49 -11.84
C ILE A 192 4.13 -1.95 -11.50
N GLN A 193 3.92 -2.56 -10.33
CA GLN A 193 2.57 -2.89 -9.84
C GLN A 193 1.69 -1.63 -9.75
N SER A 194 2.16 -0.56 -9.09
CA SER A 194 1.40 0.68 -8.94
C SER A 194 1.05 1.30 -10.29
N ILE A 195 2.01 1.31 -11.23
CA ILE A 195 1.79 1.77 -12.61
C ILE A 195 0.73 0.91 -13.30
N LEU A 196 0.84 -0.41 -13.21
CA LEU A 196 -0.14 -1.32 -13.82
C LEU A 196 -1.54 -1.12 -13.23
N THR A 197 -1.65 -0.97 -11.92
CA THR A 197 -2.90 -0.65 -11.23
C THR A 197 -3.52 0.65 -11.75
N LEU A 198 -2.72 1.71 -11.88
CA LEU A 198 -3.18 2.98 -12.45
C LEU A 198 -3.61 2.83 -13.92
N LEU A 199 -2.88 2.06 -14.72
CA LEU A 199 -3.20 1.79 -16.12
C LEU A 199 -4.51 1.02 -16.28
N LEU A 200 -4.79 0.04 -15.43
CA LEU A 200 -6.07 -0.68 -15.43
C LEU A 200 -7.25 0.21 -15.01
N LEU A 201 -6.97 1.28 -14.24
CA LEU A 201 -7.91 2.34 -13.85
C LEU A 201 -7.95 3.52 -14.82
N SER A 202 -7.18 3.47 -15.92
CA SER A 202 -7.08 4.58 -16.88
C SER A 202 -8.44 4.98 -17.47
N LYS A 203 -9.36 4.02 -17.64
CA LYS A 203 -10.72 4.29 -18.11
C LYS A 203 -11.49 5.17 -17.13
N GLU A 204 -11.37 4.92 -15.84
CA GLU A 204 -12.00 5.71 -14.77
C GLU A 204 -11.40 7.11 -14.72
N ILE A 205 -10.06 7.21 -14.80
CA ILE A 205 -9.34 8.49 -14.80
C ILE A 205 -9.74 9.35 -16.00
N ARG A 206 -9.91 8.76 -17.20
CA ARG A 206 -10.38 9.49 -18.39
C ARG A 206 -11.80 10.05 -18.27
N MET A 207 -12.61 9.58 -17.32
CA MET A 207 -13.94 10.15 -17.06
C MET A 207 -13.89 11.45 -16.25
N VAL A 208 -12.73 11.80 -15.70
CA VAL A 208 -12.54 13.07 -14.97
C VAL A 208 -12.74 14.22 -15.94
N LYS A 209 -13.68 15.10 -15.62
CA LYS A 209 -13.89 16.36 -16.35
C LYS A 209 -13.09 17.46 -15.64
N LEU A 210 -12.59 18.43 -16.38
CA LEU A 210 -11.96 19.63 -15.80
C LEU A 210 -13.04 20.57 -15.22
N GLN A 211 -13.70 20.11 -14.15
CA GLN A 211 -14.72 20.83 -13.40
C GLN A 211 -14.35 20.77 -11.92
N PHE A 212 -14.04 21.92 -11.34
CA PHE A 212 -13.64 22.03 -9.95
C PHE A 212 -14.63 22.90 -9.18
N ASP A 213 -15.30 22.29 -8.20
CA ASP A 213 -16.23 22.98 -7.32
C ASP A 213 -15.52 23.36 -6.01
N THR A 214 -15.17 24.64 -5.90
CA THR A 214 -14.43 25.18 -4.75
C THR A 214 -15.25 25.14 -3.47
N ARG A 215 -16.58 25.25 -3.55
CA ARG A 215 -17.46 25.19 -2.37
C ARG A 215 -17.46 23.77 -1.81
N LEU A 216 -17.72 22.79 -2.68
CA LEU A 216 -17.66 21.37 -2.33
C LEU A 216 -16.30 21.00 -1.75
N TRP A 217 -15.21 21.42 -2.39
CA TRP A 217 -13.86 21.13 -1.94
C TRP A 217 -13.61 21.62 -0.50
N LYS A 218 -14.04 22.83 -0.15
CA LYS A 218 -13.90 23.35 1.22
C LYS A 218 -14.68 22.52 2.23
N GLU A 219 -15.93 22.17 1.91
CA GLU A 219 -16.75 21.31 2.78
C GLU A 219 -16.12 19.93 2.99
N MET A 220 -15.57 19.34 1.93
CA MET A 220 -14.86 18.07 1.99
C MET A 220 -13.58 18.17 2.83
N MET A 221 -12.81 19.26 2.68
CA MET A 221 -11.57 19.48 3.43
C MET A 221 -11.81 19.61 4.93
N VAL A 222 -12.82 20.37 5.35
CA VAL A 222 -13.19 20.51 6.76
C VAL A 222 -13.56 19.16 7.38
N TYR A 223 -14.20 18.29 6.60
CA TYR A 223 -14.51 16.93 7.05
C TYR A 223 -13.32 15.97 7.01
N ALA A 224 -12.43 16.10 6.03
CA ALA A 224 -11.29 15.21 5.84
C ALA A 224 -10.14 15.47 6.82
N LEU A 225 -9.91 16.72 7.22
CA LEU A 225 -8.78 17.11 8.06
C LEU A 225 -8.78 16.44 9.46
N PRO A 226 -9.90 16.34 10.20
CA PRO A 226 -9.94 15.55 11.43
C PRO A 226 -9.67 14.05 11.19
N LEU A 227 -10.13 13.52 10.06
CA LEU A 227 -9.89 12.12 9.69
C LEU A 227 -8.42 11.84 9.38
N LEU A 228 -7.68 12.82 8.86
CA LEU A 228 -6.22 12.73 8.74
C LEU A 228 -5.57 12.51 10.10
N ILE A 229 -5.95 13.29 11.13
CA ILE A 229 -5.37 13.16 12.48
C ILE A 229 -5.68 11.78 13.07
N VAL A 230 -6.93 11.32 12.95
CA VAL A 230 -7.35 9.99 13.43
C VAL A 230 -6.60 8.89 12.67
N GLY A 231 -6.49 9.00 11.34
CA GLY A 231 -5.78 8.06 10.50
C GLY A 231 -4.29 7.99 10.84
N LEU A 232 -3.67 9.13 11.12
CA LEU A 232 -2.28 9.20 11.58
C LEU A 232 -2.09 8.50 12.92
N GLY A 233 -2.96 8.75 13.90
CA GLY A 233 -2.89 8.08 15.20
C GLY A 233 -2.95 6.56 15.07
N GLY A 234 -3.86 6.05 14.23
CA GLY A 234 -3.98 4.61 13.97
C GLY A 234 -2.75 4.02 13.28
N ILE A 235 -2.28 4.63 12.19
CA ILE A 235 -1.19 4.05 11.40
C ILE A 235 0.17 4.18 12.09
N VAL A 236 0.41 5.27 12.80
CA VAL A 236 1.63 5.44 13.61
C VAL A 236 1.65 4.37 14.70
N ASN A 237 0.53 4.13 15.39
CA ASN A 237 0.48 3.05 16.38
C ASN A 237 0.77 1.66 15.78
N GLU A 238 0.43 1.43 14.51
CA GLU A 238 0.67 0.14 13.84
C GLU A 238 2.11 -0.02 13.31
N THR A 239 2.78 1.05 12.89
CA THR A 239 4.06 0.94 12.17
C THR A 239 5.26 1.57 12.87
N PHE A 240 5.06 2.31 13.96
CA PHE A 240 6.13 3.02 14.65
C PHE A 240 7.07 2.09 15.43
N ASP A 241 6.59 0.90 15.81
CA ASP A 241 7.34 -0.16 16.50
C ASP A 241 8.69 -0.49 15.82
N ARG A 242 8.71 -0.63 14.49
CA ARG A 242 9.92 -0.96 13.70
C ARG A 242 10.93 0.18 13.70
N LEU A 243 10.45 1.42 13.60
CA LEU A 243 11.29 2.62 13.65
C LEU A 243 11.90 2.81 15.04
N MET A 244 11.12 2.60 16.10
CA MET A 244 11.61 2.64 17.48
C MET A 244 12.65 1.55 17.75
N LEU A 245 12.40 0.33 17.28
CA LEU A 245 13.34 -0.78 17.44
C LEU A 245 14.69 -0.46 16.79
N LYS A 246 14.69 0.10 15.57
CA LYS A 246 15.93 0.58 14.94
C LYS A 246 16.59 1.71 15.72
N ALA A 247 15.81 2.67 16.21
CA ALA A 247 16.34 3.86 16.85
C ALA A 247 16.97 3.58 18.24
N TRP A 248 16.36 2.69 19.02
CA TRP A 248 16.71 2.52 20.45
C TRP A 248 17.45 1.23 20.77
N LEU A 249 17.46 0.23 19.88
CA LEU A 249 18.20 -0.99 20.14
C LEU A 249 19.72 -0.70 20.13
N PRO A 250 20.46 -1.06 21.19
CA PRO A 250 21.91 -0.89 21.21
C PRO A 250 22.58 -1.88 20.25
N GLY A 251 23.72 -1.48 19.67
CA GLY A 251 24.52 -2.32 18.77
C GLY A 251 24.89 -1.63 17.45
N THR A 252 25.49 -2.42 16.55
CA THR A 252 25.83 -1.94 15.20
C THR A 252 24.56 -1.70 14.38
N GLU A 253 24.64 -0.88 13.32
CA GLU A 253 23.50 -0.62 12.44
C GLU A 253 22.96 -1.90 11.79
N ILE A 254 23.86 -2.77 11.32
CA ILE A 254 23.51 -4.08 10.74
C ILE A 254 22.75 -4.95 11.74
N TYR A 255 23.21 -5.04 12.99
CA TYR A 255 22.53 -5.83 14.02
C TYR A 255 21.10 -5.33 14.27
N ARG A 256 20.91 -4.01 14.34
CA ARG A 256 19.58 -3.43 14.50
C ARG A 256 18.66 -3.73 13.34
N GLU A 257 19.17 -3.65 12.11
CA GLU A 257 18.40 -3.97 10.91
C GLU A 257 17.99 -5.44 10.88
N GLU A 258 18.89 -6.36 11.24
CA GLU A 258 18.56 -7.79 11.36
C GLU A 258 17.44 -8.04 12.38
N GLN A 259 17.52 -7.43 13.56
CA GLN A 259 16.47 -7.57 14.59
C GLN A 259 15.13 -7.00 14.11
N VAL A 260 15.14 -5.86 13.40
CA VAL A 260 13.92 -5.33 12.77
C VAL A 260 13.35 -6.30 11.73
N GLY A 261 14.21 -6.96 10.95
CA GLY A 261 13.80 -7.99 10.00
C GLY A 261 13.12 -9.18 10.66
N ILE A 262 13.73 -9.72 11.72
CA ILE A 262 13.17 -10.83 12.51
C ILE A 262 11.83 -10.42 13.13
N TYR A 263 11.78 -9.25 13.77
CA TYR A 263 10.56 -8.73 14.38
C TYR A 263 9.43 -8.57 13.34
N ASN A 264 9.73 -8.00 12.16
CA ASN A 264 8.73 -7.83 11.12
C ASN A 264 8.25 -9.17 10.52
N ALA A 265 9.12 -10.17 10.42
CA ALA A 265 8.72 -11.52 10.01
C ALA A 265 7.73 -12.13 11.02
N CYS A 266 7.98 -11.99 12.33
CA CYS A 266 7.03 -12.40 13.38
C CYS A 266 5.73 -11.60 13.32
N TYR A 267 5.79 -10.28 13.12
CA TYR A 267 4.60 -9.44 12.96
C TYR A 267 3.71 -9.93 11.82
N LYS A 268 4.29 -10.30 10.67
CA LYS A 268 3.53 -10.82 9.53
C LYS A 268 2.79 -12.14 9.82
N LEU A 269 3.28 -12.97 10.75
CA LEU A 269 2.52 -14.15 11.20
C LEU A 269 1.25 -13.73 11.97
N SER A 270 1.34 -12.71 12.84
CA SER A 270 0.16 -12.20 13.56
C SER A 270 -0.89 -11.60 12.62
N LEU A 271 -0.47 -11.03 11.49
CA LEU A 271 -1.38 -10.49 10.47
C LEU A 271 -2.29 -11.57 9.89
N LEU A 272 -1.82 -12.81 9.74
CA LEU A 272 -2.68 -13.93 9.32
C LEU A 272 -3.81 -14.18 10.32
N ILE A 273 -3.52 -14.17 11.62
CA ILE A 273 -4.52 -14.34 12.68
C ILE A 273 -5.58 -13.24 12.57
N THR A 274 -5.15 -11.99 12.39
CA THR A 274 -6.06 -10.86 12.22
C THR A 274 -6.94 -11.02 10.97
N LEU A 275 -6.41 -11.54 9.86
CA LEU A 275 -7.19 -11.81 8.65
C LEU A 275 -8.27 -12.87 8.89
N PHE A 276 -7.97 -13.95 9.62
CA PHE A 276 -8.97 -14.95 9.99
C PHE A 276 -10.06 -14.37 10.88
N ILE A 277 -9.71 -13.53 11.86
CA ILE A 277 -10.70 -12.84 12.71
C ILE A 277 -11.60 -11.92 11.87
N GLN A 278 -11.02 -11.17 10.93
CA GLN A 278 -11.79 -10.31 10.02
C GLN A 278 -12.74 -11.12 9.13
N ALA A 279 -12.26 -12.21 8.54
CA ALA A 279 -13.07 -13.12 7.72
C ALA A 279 -14.23 -13.72 8.53
N PHE A 280 -13.93 -14.19 9.74
CA PHE A 280 -14.93 -14.74 10.66
C PHE A 280 -15.99 -13.70 11.01
N ARG A 281 -15.60 -12.49 11.45
CA ARG A 281 -16.56 -11.41 11.77
C ARG A 281 -17.45 -11.08 10.58
N MET A 282 -16.89 -11.01 9.37
CA MET A 282 -17.65 -10.74 8.14
C MET A 282 -18.72 -11.80 7.83
N GLY A 283 -18.53 -13.06 8.23
CA GLY A 283 -19.51 -14.13 8.06
C GLY A 283 -20.43 -14.32 9.27
N ALA A 284 -19.87 -14.21 10.47
CA ALA A 284 -20.53 -14.46 11.73
C ALA A 284 -21.49 -13.33 12.12
N GLU A 285 -21.10 -12.05 12.01
CA GLU A 285 -21.98 -10.93 12.38
C GLU A 285 -23.31 -10.97 11.60
N PRO A 286 -23.33 -11.11 10.25
CA PRO A 286 -24.58 -11.24 9.52
C PRO A 286 -25.39 -12.49 9.86
N PHE A 287 -24.72 -13.61 10.18
CA PHE A 287 -25.38 -14.85 10.58
C PHE A 287 -26.09 -14.68 11.94
N PHE A 288 -25.40 -14.12 12.93
CA PHE A 288 -25.98 -13.86 14.25
C PHE A 288 -27.11 -12.83 14.20
N PHE A 289 -26.98 -11.76 13.41
CA PHE A 289 -28.07 -10.79 13.24
C PHE A 289 -29.32 -11.41 12.58
N LYS A 290 -29.14 -12.22 11.53
CA LYS A 290 -30.25 -12.95 10.90
C LYS A 290 -30.92 -13.94 11.85
N GLN A 291 -30.14 -14.60 12.70
CA GLN A 291 -30.67 -15.56 13.67
C GLN A 291 -31.35 -14.87 14.87
N ALA A 292 -30.86 -13.69 15.27
CA ALA A 292 -31.49 -12.85 16.29
C ALA A 292 -32.83 -12.26 15.84
N GLU A 293 -32.99 -11.97 14.54
CA GLU A 293 -34.26 -11.56 13.93
C GLU A 293 -35.22 -12.74 13.65
N ALA A 294 -34.74 -13.99 13.69
CA ALA A 294 -35.55 -15.18 13.45
C ALA A 294 -36.41 -15.54 14.67
N GLN A 295 -37.63 -16.06 14.43
CA GLN A 295 -38.67 -16.29 15.46
C GLN A 295 -38.34 -17.32 16.56
N ASN A 296 -37.13 -17.88 16.64
CA ASN A 296 -36.69 -18.75 17.74
C ASN A 296 -35.16 -18.72 17.94
N PRO A 297 -34.60 -17.68 18.60
CA PRO A 297 -33.16 -17.54 18.77
C PRO A 297 -32.53 -18.61 19.68
N GLN A 298 -33.30 -19.24 20.58
CA GLN A 298 -32.78 -20.11 21.66
C GLN A 298 -32.29 -21.50 21.25
N ARG A 299 -32.55 -21.98 20.02
CA ARG A 299 -32.14 -23.34 19.60
C ARG A 299 -30.71 -23.42 19.04
N THR A 300 -30.00 -22.31 18.93
CA THR A 300 -28.70 -22.24 18.24
C THR A 300 -27.58 -21.64 19.10
N TYR A 301 -27.90 -21.20 20.33
CA TYR A 301 -26.92 -20.76 21.33
C TYR A 301 -26.43 -21.93 22.18
#